data_AF-A0A2S4KD16-F1
#
_entry.id   AF-A0A2S4KD16-F1
#
_cell.length_a   1.000
_cell.length_b   1.000
_cell.length_c   1.000
_cell.angle_alpha   90.00
_cell.angle_beta   90.00
_cell.angle_gamma   90.00
#
_symmetry.space_group_name_H-M   'P 1'
#
loop_
_entity.id
_entity.type
_entity.pdbx_description
1 polymer ?
#
loop_
_entity_poly.entity_id
_entity_poly.type
_entity_poly.pdbx_seq_one_letter_code
_entity_poly.pdbx_strand_id
1 'polypeptide(L)'
;MRRTGACERRDRPLDFAELFALRHGRAPAEEEWPAPRRTGRGGYEWQAPEVALLAGLVGQLGTEEIAQVLTARLRERTGDAAAERTAVAVQGRVHLIGLQSGDVLGGITTTEAGREVGSTALIHQAIRSGALAAHKVGRRLVIPHAAWAAWKAQRAAPPEGFVRLASLREPLGIRSDKLSEFARMGHVPTALRCNPFGVPGPSTQFGTWHIAADMARQLIADRRAGRPMPWHGKPLADNLRATWRRWQQRRHPEDCATCRDIWGVQGAPKDFDDFAARYPGLAQGAKRHLTRPWTPGSTVAEVAAAACCPQSHVRRAIASGVLAAASCNGTLYVTRTDATRWIARRCPSGEGERSWIALETACRQYLFTPRELRQHIAAGTLGSKHGTEGAMRGRDYVLRQQCAQLRERLGFSEAEAARRVGVSIERLRVLLDGLTWRTARGIPLVTVQAAIKRRESQEGHTLEEAAALLDVPLAWVKARKRDGTVRVAQARWDRRRQYLTGPMVERLREALRHPQAVREPQAPEWLSLGAAAREAGVSATTIQHWVNAGELAYRGTPGQRRYHQEALRARARRHWATCRFHRARRPAWLECAQDPSPTP
;
A
#
# COMPACT_ATOMS: atom_id res chain seq x y z
N MET A 1 82.56 -5.38 64.44
CA MET A 1 81.57 -6.48 64.24
C MET A 1 80.68 -6.77 65.48
N ARG A 2 80.25 -5.78 66.29
CA ARG A 2 79.29 -5.99 67.39
C ARG A 2 78.28 -4.83 67.57
N ARG A 3 77.75 -4.27 66.46
CA ARG A 3 76.75 -3.18 66.50
C ARG A 3 75.62 -3.29 65.46
N THR A 4 75.41 -4.47 64.86
CA THR A 4 74.42 -4.64 63.78
C THR A 4 73.26 -5.59 64.10
N GLY A 5 73.09 -6.04 65.35
CA GLY A 5 71.97 -6.91 65.73
C GLY A 5 71.94 -8.28 65.02
N ALA A 6 73.04 -8.68 64.38
CA ALA A 6 73.12 -9.90 63.54
C ALA A 6 73.08 -11.23 64.33
N CYS A 7 72.99 -11.19 65.67
CA CYS A 7 73.02 -12.37 66.54
C CYS A 7 71.82 -12.46 67.50
N GLU A 8 70.71 -11.76 67.23
CA GLU A 8 69.44 -11.99 67.95
C GLU A 8 68.70 -13.17 67.32
N ARG A 9 68.22 -14.10 68.16
CA ARG A 9 67.46 -15.27 67.71
C ARG A 9 66.09 -14.80 67.23
N ARG A 10 65.89 -14.74 65.91
CA ARG A 10 64.62 -14.31 65.30
C ARG A 10 63.61 -15.46 65.30
N ASP A 11 62.33 -15.11 65.51
CA ASP A 11 61.19 -16.05 65.49
C ASP A 11 60.93 -16.66 64.11
N ARG A 12 61.48 -16.06 63.05
CA ARG A 12 61.47 -16.60 61.69
C ARG A 12 62.84 -16.48 61.02
N PRO A 13 63.25 -17.46 60.20
CA PRO A 13 64.41 -17.29 59.33
C PRO A 13 64.17 -16.14 58.35
N LEU A 14 65.22 -15.35 58.10
CA LEU A 14 65.18 -14.27 57.12
C LEU A 14 65.32 -14.84 55.71
N ASP A 15 64.60 -14.25 54.76
CA ASP A 15 64.73 -14.62 53.35
C ASP A 15 66.00 -14.03 52.71
N PHE A 16 66.30 -14.45 51.47
CA PHE A 16 67.49 -13.99 50.77
C PHE A 16 67.52 -12.47 50.59
N ALA A 17 66.39 -11.83 50.30
CA ALA A 17 66.33 -10.40 50.06
C ALA A 17 66.59 -9.61 51.36
N GLU A 18 66.02 -10.07 52.48
CA GLU A 18 66.26 -9.52 53.81
C GLU A 18 67.73 -9.67 54.22
N LEU A 19 68.34 -10.84 53.97
CA LEU A 19 69.76 -11.08 54.25
C LEU A 19 70.69 -10.25 53.35
N PHE A 20 70.35 -10.11 52.07
CA PHE A 20 71.12 -9.29 51.13
C PHE A 20 71.04 -7.81 51.50
N ALA A 21 69.86 -7.30 51.82
CA ALA A 21 69.66 -5.91 52.22
C ALA A 21 70.38 -5.59 53.53
N LEU A 22 70.38 -6.50 54.51
CA LEU A 22 71.14 -6.33 55.76
C LEU A 22 72.66 -6.29 55.51
N ARG A 23 73.16 -6.98 54.49
CA ARG A 23 74.59 -7.02 54.17
C ARG A 23 75.05 -5.88 53.27
N HIS A 24 74.22 -5.45 52.32
CA HIS A 24 74.61 -4.53 51.25
C HIS A 24 73.90 -3.16 51.32
N GLY A 25 72.95 -2.97 52.25
CA GLY A 25 72.22 -1.71 52.45
C GLY A 25 71.21 -1.36 51.35
N ARG A 26 70.97 -2.27 50.40
CA ARG A 26 70.01 -2.12 49.29
C ARG A 26 69.38 -3.46 48.90
N ALA A 27 68.28 -3.43 48.16
CA ALA A 27 67.70 -4.64 47.58
C ALA A 27 68.63 -5.24 46.48
N PRO A 28 68.63 -6.57 46.30
CA PRO A 28 69.37 -7.23 45.23
C PRO A 28 68.81 -6.86 43.84
N ALA A 29 69.70 -6.57 42.89
CA ALA A 29 69.41 -6.48 41.47
C ALA A 29 69.11 -7.88 40.90
N GLU A 30 68.50 -7.96 39.71
CA GLU A 30 68.01 -9.23 39.16
C GLU A 30 69.10 -10.29 39.01
N GLU A 31 70.31 -9.89 38.64
CA GLU A 31 71.46 -10.79 38.42
C GLU A 31 72.09 -11.29 39.73
N GLU A 32 71.81 -10.63 40.86
CA GLU A 32 72.35 -10.95 42.17
C GLU A 32 71.54 -12.02 42.91
N TRP A 33 70.38 -12.39 42.36
CA TRP A 33 69.56 -13.47 42.90
C TRP A 33 70.19 -14.84 42.61
N PRO A 34 70.21 -15.76 43.58
CA PRO A 34 70.69 -17.11 43.36
C PRO A 34 69.76 -17.86 42.41
N ALA A 35 70.27 -18.87 41.70
CA ALA A 35 69.45 -19.73 40.85
C ALA A 35 68.28 -20.35 41.67
N PRO A 36 67.05 -20.37 41.13
CA PRO A 36 65.89 -20.95 41.81
C PRO A 36 66.11 -22.39 42.25
N ARG A 37 65.84 -22.68 43.52
CA ARG A 37 65.99 -24.04 44.09
C ARG A 37 64.79 -24.93 43.75
N ARG A 38 65.05 -26.22 43.55
CA ARG A 38 64.00 -27.25 43.45
C ARG A 38 63.33 -27.45 44.81
N THR A 39 62.01 -27.46 44.81
CA THR A 39 61.15 -27.80 45.95
C THR A 39 60.83 -29.30 45.92
N GLY A 40 60.59 -29.90 47.08
CA GLY A 40 60.43 -31.36 47.24
C GLY A 40 59.27 -32.02 46.48
N ARG A 41 58.42 -31.25 45.79
CA ARG A 41 57.33 -31.76 44.93
C ARG A 41 57.62 -31.63 43.42
N GLY A 42 58.90 -31.48 43.04
CA GLY A 42 59.32 -31.38 41.64
C GLY A 42 59.12 -30.01 40.99
N GLY A 43 58.64 -29.00 41.72
CA GLY A 43 58.54 -27.61 41.25
C GLY A 43 59.72 -26.75 41.71
N TYR A 44 59.86 -25.53 41.17
CA TYR A 44 60.88 -24.57 41.60
C TYR A 44 60.34 -23.53 42.58
N GLU A 45 61.18 -23.01 43.47
CA GLU A 45 60.80 -21.89 44.35
C GLU A 45 60.48 -20.64 43.52
N TRP A 46 59.53 -19.82 43.97
CA TRP A 46 59.22 -18.55 43.30
C TRP A 46 60.01 -17.43 43.96
N GLN A 47 60.83 -16.73 43.18
CA GLN A 47 61.67 -15.63 43.68
C GLN A 47 61.06 -14.27 43.35
N ALA A 48 61.45 -13.22 44.08
CA ALA A 48 60.86 -11.89 43.91
C ALA A 48 60.98 -11.32 42.48
N PRO A 49 62.10 -11.49 41.74
CA PRO A 49 62.18 -11.03 40.34
C PRO A 49 61.24 -11.79 39.40
N GLU A 50 60.97 -13.06 39.69
CA GLU A 50 59.99 -13.88 38.96
C GLU A 50 58.56 -13.45 39.25
N VAL A 51 58.27 -13.13 40.52
CA VAL A 51 56.99 -12.57 40.92
C VAL A 51 56.75 -11.18 40.33
N ALA A 52 57.77 -10.33 40.26
CA ALA A 52 57.68 -9.01 39.63
C ALA A 52 57.42 -9.11 38.13
N LEU A 53 58.12 -10.02 37.44
CA LEU A 53 57.85 -10.30 36.02
C LEU A 53 56.43 -10.83 35.81
N LEU A 54 55.99 -11.78 36.65
CA LEU A 54 54.61 -12.28 36.61
C LEU A 54 53.60 -11.13 36.75
N ALA A 55 53.79 -10.21 37.70
CA ALA A 55 52.90 -9.07 37.89
C ALA A 55 52.85 -8.13 36.67
N GLY A 56 53.97 -7.96 35.95
CA GLY A 56 54.01 -7.17 34.71
C GLY A 56 53.34 -7.86 33.50
N LEU A 57 53.32 -9.20 33.47
CA LEU A 57 52.73 -9.97 32.38
C LEU A 57 51.22 -10.21 32.56
N VAL A 58 50.74 -10.23 33.80
CA VAL A 58 49.31 -10.36 34.11
C VAL A 58 48.55 -9.16 33.52
N GLY A 59 47.53 -9.44 32.71
CA GLY A 59 46.76 -8.42 32.00
C GLY A 59 47.29 -8.05 30.61
N GLN A 60 48.46 -8.56 30.21
CA GLN A 60 49.02 -8.40 28.85
C GLN A 60 49.01 -9.70 28.04
N LEU A 61 49.23 -10.83 28.71
CA LEU A 61 49.29 -12.16 28.10
C LEU A 61 48.26 -13.12 28.74
N GLY A 62 47.93 -14.21 28.02
CA GLY A 62 47.15 -15.31 28.58
C GLY A 62 47.97 -16.18 29.54
N THR A 63 47.31 -16.89 30.47
CA THR A 63 47.99 -17.72 31.48
C THR A 63 48.96 -18.76 30.89
N GLU A 64 48.63 -19.34 29.74
CA GLU A 64 49.50 -20.30 29.03
C GLU A 64 50.74 -19.63 28.43
N GLU A 65 50.59 -18.41 27.90
CA GLU A 65 51.71 -17.62 27.36
C GLU A 65 52.63 -17.14 28.49
N ILE A 66 52.05 -16.71 29.62
CA ILE A 66 52.80 -16.37 30.84
C ILE A 66 53.60 -17.59 31.33
N ALA A 67 52.97 -18.77 31.36
CA ALA A 67 53.65 -20.03 31.71
C ALA A 67 54.84 -20.32 30.80
N GLN A 68 54.72 -20.09 29.48
CA GLN A 68 55.83 -20.26 28.54
C GLN A 68 56.97 -19.27 28.79
N VAL A 69 56.67 -17.98 28.98
CA VAL A 69 57.68 -16.94 29.25
C VAL A 69 58.43 -17.22 30.56
N LEU A 70 57.70 -17.55 31.62
CA LEU A 70 58.31 -17.88 32.92
C LEU A 70 59.09 -19.19 32.88
N THR A 71 58.63 -20.19 32.12
CA THR A 71 59.36 -21.45 31.91
C THR A 71 60.68 -21.20 31.17
N ALA A 72 60.68 -20.41 30.10
CA ALA A 72 61.90 -20.08 29.36
C ALA A 72 62.94 -19.39 30.25
N ARG A 73 62.50 -18.39 31.02
CA ARG A 73 63.37 -17.71 32.00
C ARG A 73 63.89 -18.65 33.08
N LEU A 74 63.03 -19.53 33.61
CA LEU A 74 63.42 -20.48 34.65
C LEU A 74 64.51 -21.44 34.15
N ARG A 75 64.36 -21.96 32.92
CA ARG A 75 65.36 -22.85 32.28
C ARG A 75 66.68 -22.13 32.06
N GLU A 76 66.64 -20.87 31.61
CA GLU A 76 67.84 -20.04 31.43
C GLU A 76 68.59 -19.84 32.75
N ARG A 77 67.87 -19.56 33.85
CA ARG A 77 68.48 -19.28 35.16
C ARG A 77 68.99 -20.52 35.90
N THR A 78 68.37 -21.69 35.70
CA THR A 78 68.74 -22.93 36.41
C THR A 78 69.63 -23.86 35.58
N GLY A 79 69.66 -23.70 34.25
CA GLY A 79 70.31 -24.63 33.32
C GLY A 79 69.61 -25.98 33.19
N ASP A 80 68.44 -26.16 33.83
CA ASP A 80 67.68 -27.42 33.82
C ASP A 80 66.61 -27.40 32.72
N ALA A 81 66.80 -28.21 31.68
CA ALA A 81 65.85 -28.32 30.57
C ALA A 81 64.46 -28.86 30.99
N ALA A 82 64.39 -29.60 32.09
CA ALA A 82 63.14 -30.14 32.62
C ALA A 82 62.38 -29.14 33.53
N ALA A 83 62.96 -27.96 33.81
CA ALA A 83 62.29 -26.95 34.62
C ALA A 83 61.06 -26.38 33.89
N GLU A 84 59.94 -26.25 34.61
CA GLU A 84 58.68 -25.75 34.05
C GLU A 84 57.87 -24.94 35.06
N ARG A 85 57.21 -23.89 34.56
CA ARG A 85 56.10 -23.20 35.21
C ARG A 85 54.81 -23.57 34.48
N THR A 86 54.05 -24.51 35.05
CA THR A 86 52.76 -24.90 34.48
C THR A 86 51.72 -23.78 34.62
N ALA A 87 50.70 -23.78 33.76
CA ALA A 87 49.61 -22.81 33.83
C ALA A 87 48.90 -22.81 35.20
N VAL A 88 48.79 -23.98 35.84
CA VAL A 88 48.21 -24.13 37.19
C VAL A 88 49.10 -23.46 38.25
N ALA A 89 50.42 -23.62 38.16
CA ALA A 89 51.35 -22.98 39.10
C ALA A 89 51.35 -21.45 38.96
N VAL A 90 51.27 -20.95 37.73
CA VAL A 90 51.10 -19.52 37.44
C VAL A 90 49.81 -19.00 38.05
N GLN A 91 48.68 -19.67 37.80
CA GLN A 91 47.38 -19.25 38.32
C GLN A 91 47.33 -19.25 39.85
N GLY A 92 47.89 -20.29 40.50
CA GLY A 92 48.00 -20.34 41.95
C GLY A 92 48.86 -19.21 42.52
N ARG A 93 49.97 -18.86 41.84
CA ARG A 93 50.83 -17.75 42.26
C ARG A 93 50.17 -16.38 42.05
N VAL A 94 49.47 -16.18 40.92
CA VAL A 94 48.68 -14.96 40.63
C VAL A 94 47.67 -14.71 41.75
N HIS A 95 46.98 -15.75 42.21
CA HIS A 95 46.03 -15.63 43.32
C HIS A 95 46.72 -15.27 44.65
N LEU A 96 47.87 -15.87 44.94
CA LEU A 96 48.64 -15.59 46.17
C LEU A 96 49.18 -14.16 46.24
N ILE A 97 49.48 -13.54 45.09
CA ILE A 97 49.93 -12.13 45.03
C ILE A 97 48.77 -11.14 44.93
N GLY A 98 47.53 -11.61 45.05
CA GLY A 98 46.32 -10.78 45.08
C GLY A 98 45.88 -10.24 43.72
N LEU A 99 46.47 -10.71 42.61
CA LEU A 99 46.05 -10.32 41.26
C LEU A 99 44.90 -11.22 40.80
N GLN A 100 43.92 -10.64 40.11
CA GLN A 100 42.85 -11.40 39.47
C GLN A 100 43.15 -11.57 37.99
N SER A 101 42.79 -12.72 37.43
CA SER A 101 42.76 -12.91 35.97
C SER A 101 41.75 -11.98 35.27
N GLY A 102 40.95 -11.22 36.03
CA GLY A 102 40.09 -10.10 35.63
C GLY A 102 40.86 -8.82 35.26
N ASP A 103 42.02 -8.60 35.88
CA ASP A 103 42.74 -7.33 35.81
C ASP A 103 43.43 -7.20 34.47
N VAL A 104 42.91 -6.32 33.61
CA VAL A 104 43.52 -5.99 32.34
C VAL A 104 44.20 -4.63 32.48
N LEU A 105 45.52 -4.60 32.31
CA LEU A 105 46.27 -3.34 32.36
C LEU A 105 46.00 -2.52 31.10
N GLY A 106 45.51 -1.28 31.28
CA GLY A 106 45.38 -0.29 30.20
C GLY A 106 44.05 -0.25 29.44
N GLY A 107 43.02 -1.00 29.87
CA GLY A 107 41.71 -0.96 29.21
C GLY A 107 40.58 -1.63 29.97
N ILE A 108 39.39 -1.59 29.37
CA ILE A 108 38.18 -2.25 29.90
C ILE A 108 37.76 -3.41 28.99
N THR A 109 37.12 -4.42 29.56
CA THR A 109 36.56 -5.52 28.77
C THR A 109 35.29 -5.08 28.03
N THR A 110 34.94 -5.77 26.95
CA THR A 110 33.65 -5.54 26.27
C THR A 110 32.43 -5.76 27.17
N THR A 111 32.57 -6.59 28.20
CA THR A 111 31.50 -6.85 29.18
C THR A 111 31.32 -5.65 30.11
N GLU A 112 32.40 -5.08 30.62
CA GLU A 112 32.36 -3.86 31.45
C GLU A 112 31.89 -2.65 30.65
N ALA A 113 32.42 -2.46 29.44
CA ALA A 113 31.95 -1.44 28.50
C ALA A 113 30.45 -1.59 28.20
N GLY A 114 29.99 -2.84 28.04
CA GLY A 114 28.59 -3.16 27.81
C GLY A 114 27.69 -2.87 29.00
N ARG A 115 28.16 -3.08 30.24
CA ARG A 115 27.46 -2.68 31.46
C ARG A 115 27.36 -1.16 31.57
N GLU A 116 28.44 -0.43 31.30
CA GLU A 116 28.47 1.04 31.36
C GLU A 116 27.53 1.68 30.32
N VAL A 117 27.45 1.10 29.11
CA VAL A 117 26.55 1.58 28.03
C VAL A 117 25.11 1.07 28.16
N GLY A 118 24.90 -0.02 28.91
CA GLY A 118 23.62 -0.72 28.96
C GLY A 118 23.33 -1.63 27.76
N SER A 119 24.34 -1.91 26.91
CA SER A 119 24.22 -2.84 25.77
C SER A 119 25.59 -3.36 25.28
N THR A 120 25.88 -4.64 25.49
CA THR A 120 27.06 -5.32 24.94
C THR A 120 27.04 -5.43 23.42
N ALA A 121 25.85 -5.58 22.82
CA ALA A 121 25.68 -5.69 21.36
C ALA A 121 26.14 -4.42 20.63
N LEU A 122 25.91 -3.25 21.22
CA LEU A 122 26.35 -1.97 20.69
C LEU A 122 27.88 -1.88 20.66
N ILE A 123 28.55 -2.35 21.71
CA ILE A 123 30.02 -2.42 21.80
C ILE A 123 30.59 -3.32 20.69
N HIS A 124 30.06 -4.54 20.56
CA HIS A 124 30.50 -5.46 19.51
C HIS A 124 30.21 -4.93 18.10
N GLN A 125 29.11 -4.21 17.89
CA GLN A 125 28.83 -3.55 16.61
C GLN A 125 29.82 -2.41 16.33
N ALA A 126 30.12 -1.57 17.34
CA ALA A 126 31.07 -0.47 17.21
C ALA A 126 32.47 -0.99 16.82
N ILE A 127 32.92 -2.06 17.46
CA ILE A 127 34.20 -2.72 17.13
C ILE A 127 34.16 -3.28 15.70
N ARG A 128 33.11 -4.00 15.31
CA ARG A 128 32.99 -4.54 13.94
C ARG A 128 32.95 -3.46 12.86
N SER A 129 32.35 -2.30 13.15
CA SER A 129 32.29 -1.17 12.22
C SER A 129 33.58 -0.34 12.15
N GLY A 130 34.58 -0.65 13.00
CA GLY A 130 35.82 0.13 13.12
C GLY A 130 35.70 1.42 13.94
N ALA A 131 34.50 1.73 14.47
CA ALA A 131 34.26 2.94 15.26
C ALA A 131 34.87 2.88 16.68
N LEU A 132 35.21 1.69 17.18
CA LEU A 132 35.85 1.51 18.49
C LEU A 132 37.04 0.55 18.35
N ALA A 133 38.24 1.03 18.66
CA ALA A 133 39.44 0.21 18.66
C ALA A 133 39.41 -0.79 19.82
N ALA A 134 39.72 -2.06 19.53
CA ALA A 134 39.87 -3.10 20.53
C ALA A 134 40.95 -4.09 20.09
N HIS A 135 41.65 -4.68 21.05
CA HIS A 135 42.68 -5.69 20.81
C HIS A 135 42.45 -6.93 21.67
N LYS A 136 43.03 -8.05 21.27
CA LYS A 136 42.84 -9.34 21.94
C LYS A 136 43.94 -9.55 22.98
N VAL A 137 43.54 -9.84 24.22
CA VAL A 137 44.43 -10.23 25.32
C VAL A 137 44.00 -11.62 25.78
N GLY A 138 44.80 -12.64 25.45
CA GLY A 138 44.42 -14.04 25.61
C GLY A 138 43.09 -14.36 24.89
N ARG A 139 42.04 -14.71 25.64
CA ARG A 139 40.69 -14.98 25.09
C ARG A 139 39.74 -13.78 25.13
N ARG A 140 40.15 -12.65 25.73
CA ARG A 140 39.29 -11.49 25.95
C ARG A 140 39.56 -10.38 24.93
N LEU A 141 38.54 -9.58 24.66
CA LEU A 141 38.64 -8.40 23.82
C LEU A 141 38.63 -7.15 24.72
N VAL A 142 39.69 -6.36 24.61
CA VAL A 142 40.00 -5.25 25.50
C VAL A 142 39.95 -3.94 24.72
N ILE A 143 39.27 -2.96 25.29
CA ILE A 143 39.12 -1.61 24.75
C ILE A 143 40.06 -0.68 25.54
N PRO A 144 41.06 -0.05 24.91
CA PRO A 144 41.96 0.88 25.60
C PRO A 144 41.20 2.04 26.23
N HIS A 145 41.61 2.50 27.42
CA HIS A 145 40.92 3.60 28.12
C HIS A 145 40.81 4.89 27.29
N ALA A 146 41.86 5.24 26.54
CA ALA A 146 41.85 6.41 25.67
C ALA A 146 40.83 6.28 24.53
N ALA A 147 40.78 5.11 23.88
CA ALA A 147 39.80 4.82 22.83
C ALA A 147 38.38 4.82 23.39
N TRP A 148 38.20 4.29 24.60
CA TRP A 148 36.92 4.32 25.31
C TRP A 148 36.47 5.75 25.61
N ALA A 149 37.33 6.59 26.19
CA ALA A 149 37.03 7.97 26.52
C ALA A 149 36.68 8.79 25.25
N ALA A 150 37.47 8.66 24.18
CA ALA A 150 37.20 9.33 22.91
C ALA A 150 35.85 8.92 22.30
N TRP A 151 35.52 7.63 22.36
CA TRP A 151 34.25 7.10 21.86
C TRP A 151 33.04 7.52 22.70
N LYS A 152 33.23 7.73 24.01
CA LYS A 152 32.22 8.33 24.89
C LYS A 152 31.99 9.81 24.59
N ALA A 153 33.05 10.57 24.36
CA ALA A 153 32.96 12.01 24.08
C ALA A 153 32.15 12.33 22.81
N GLN A 154 32.09 11.41 21.83
CA GLN A 154 31.31 11.58 20.59
C GLN A 154 29.80 11.33 20.76
N ARG A 155 29.34 10.93 21.95
CA ARG A 155 27.95 10.57 22.21
C ARG A 155 27.23 11.67 22.97
N ALA A 156 26.19 12.22 22.35
CA ALA A 156 25.33 13.22 22.96
C ALA A 156 24.06 12.57 23.54
N ALA A 157 23.79 12.86 24.82
CA ALA A 157 22.49 12.61 25.42
C ALA A 157 21.41 13.48 24.75
N PRO A 158 20.15 13.02 24.71
CA PRO A 158 19.05 13.89 24.29
C PRO A 158 18.93 15.07 25.25
N PRO A 159 18.58 16.28 24.75
CA PRO A 159 18.32 17.43 25.62
C PRO A 159 17.19 17.15 26.62
N GLU A 160 17.19 17.86 27.75
CA GLU A 160 16.13 17.74 28.74
C GLU A 160 14.76 18.06 28.12
N GLY A 161 13.74 17.27 28.48
CA GLY A 161 12.38 17.42 27.94
C GLY A 161 12.15 16.74 26.58
N PHE A 162 13.11 15.97 26.05
CA PHE A 162 12.92 15.18 24.83
C PHE A 162 12.52 13.74 25.13
N VAL A 163 11.60 13.19 24.32
CA VAL A 163 11.13 11.80 24.39
C VAL A 163 11.51 11.03 23.13
N ARG A 164 11.59 9.70 23.23
CA ARG A 164 11.93 8.84 22.08
C ARG A 164 10.82 8.90 21.04
N LEU A 165 11.17 9.18 19.79
CA LEU A 165 10.19 9.23 18.70
C LEU A 165 9.45 7.91 18.50
N ALA A 166 10.10 6.78 18.80
CA ALA A 166 9.50 5.45 18.70
C ALA A 166 8.30 5.24 19.65
N SER A 167 8.24 5.92 20.80
CA SER A 167 7.13 5.78 21.75
C SER A 167 5.82 6.38 21.23
N LEU A 168 5.88 7.23 20.20
CA LEU A 168 4.71 7.84 19.57
C LEU A 168 4.00 6.92 18.58
N ARG A 169 4.59 5.77 18.21
CA ARG A 169 4.04 4.86 17.19
C ARG A 169 2.64 4.39 17.53
N GLU A 170 2.46 3.84 18.73
CA GLU A 170 1.18 3.29 19.17
C GLU A 170 0.13 4.39 19.38
N PRO A 171 0.40 5.49 20.11
CA PRO A 171 -0.54 6.61 20.24
C PRO A 171 -1.00 7.22 18.91
N LEU A 172 -0.13 7.23 17.88
CA LEU A 172 -0.45 7.76 16.55
C LEU A 172 -1.08 6.72 15.62
N GLY A 173 -1.14 5.44 16.02
CA GLY A 173 -1.67 4.32 15.22
C GLY A 173 -0.74 3.88 14.08
N ILE A 174 0.57 4.11 14.21
CA ILE A 174 1.59 3.79 13.20
C ILE A 174 2.24 2.44 13.51
N ARG A 175 1.90 1.42 12.71
CA ARG A 175 2.39 0.05 12.91
C ARG A 175 3.84 -0.19 12.43
N SER A 176 4.42 0.69 11.61
CA SER A 176 5.76 0.53 11.01
C SER A 176 6.78 1.57 11.53
N ASP A 177 8.06 1.43 11.19
CA ASP A 177 9.13 2.41 11.54
C ASP A 177 9.13 3.68 10.64
N LYS A 178 7.95 4.11 10.19
CA LYS A 178 7.81 5.27 9.28
C LYS A 178 8.15 6.59 9.96
N LEU A 179 8.03 6.68 11.28
CA LEU A 179 8.36 7.90 12.03
C LEU A 179 9.84 8.26 11.88
N SER A 180 10.74 7.27 11.92
CA SER A 180 12.18 7.47 11.71
C SER A 180 12.49 7.96 10.30
N GLU A 181 11.72 7.53 9.30
CA GLU A 181 11.80 8.00 7.92
C GLU A 181 11.35 9.47 7.82
N PHE A 182 10.19 9.81 8.38
CA PHE A 182 9.68 11.19 8.43
C PHE A 182 10.61 12.16 9.16
N ALA A 183 11.24 11.73 10.25
CA ALA A 183 12.23 12.53 10.97
C ALA A 183 13.49 12.77 10.14
N ARG A 184 13.97 11.74 9.43
CA ARG A 184 15.13 11.87 8.51
C ARG A 184 14.88 12.89 7.40
N MET A 185 13.64 13.04 6.94
CA MET A 185 13.26 14.03 5.91
C MET A 185 12.89 15.41 6.50
N GLY A 186 13.09 15.62 7.80
CA GLY A 186 12.75 16.89 8.46
C GLY A 186 11.25 17.19 8.52
N HIS A 187 10.38 16.18 8.36
CA HIS A 187 8.92 16.38 8.43
C HIS A 187 8.37 16.29 9.84
N VAL A 188 9.12 15.73 10.78
CA VAL A 188 8.76 15.70 12.20
C VAL A 188 9.37 16.95 12.86
N PRO A 189 8.56 17.90 13.36
CA PRO A 189 9.07 19.11 13.99
C PRO A 189 9.91 18.77 15.23
N THR A 190 10.98 19.52 15.47
CA THR A 190 11.91 19.34 16.61
C THR A 190 12.60 17.97 16.68
N ALA A 191 12.47 17.12 15.65
CA ALA A 191 13.09 15.81 15.68
C ALA A 191 14.61 15.93 15.60
N LEU A 192 15.29 15.30 16.55
CA LEU A 192 16.75 15.29 16.64
C LEU A 192 17.27 13.87 16.84
N ARG A 193 18.47 13.62 16.30
CA ARG A 193 19.09 12.31 16.35
C ARG A 193 20.21 12.32 17.37
N CYS A 194 20.07 11.48 18.39
CA CYS A 194 21.04 11.36 19.48
C CYS A 194 21.62 9.95 19.53
N ASN A 195 22.84 9.86 20.03
CA ASN A 195 23.49 8.61 20.41
C ASN A 195 23.54 8.57 21.94
N PRO A 196 22.42 8.29 22.63
CA PRO A 196 22.40 8.35 24.09
C PRO A 196 23.42 7.37 24.68
N PHE A 197 24.14 7.83 25.71
CA PHE A 197 25.03 7.03 26.54
C PHE A 197 24.33 6.70 27.86
N GLY A 198 24.35 5.44 28.29
CA GLY A 198 23.77 5.01 29.57
C GLY A 198 22.23 4.90 29.64
N VAL A 199 21.52 5.10 28.51
CA VAL A 199 20.05 4.94 28.47
C VAL A 199 19.69 3.54 27.97
N PRO A 200 18.97 2.71 28.76
CA PRO A 200 18.59 1.37 28.34
C PRO A 200 17.62 1.39 27.15
N GLY A 201 17.92 0.59 26.12
CA GLY A 201 17.05 0.37 24.97
C GLY A 201 17.78 0.10 23.65
N PRO A 202 17.04 -0.32 22.61
CA PRO A 202 17.63 -0.55 21.29
C PRO A 202 18.07 0.78 20.67
N SER A 203 19.36 0.89 20.38
CA SER A 203 19.98 2.00 19.66
C SER A 203 20.70 1.45 18.43
N THR A 204 20.64 2.19 17.32
CA THR A 204 21.33 1.81 16.07
C THR A 204 22.70 2.48 15.99
N GLN A 205 23.61 1.99 15.14
CA GLN A 205 24.91 2.65 14.88
C GLN A 205 24.80 4.13 14.46
N PHE A 206 23.65 4.51 13.94
CA PHE A 206 23.38 5.85 13.46
C PHE A 206 22.64 6.72 14.48
N GLY A 207 22.23 6.16 15.62
CA GLY A 207 21.51 6.85 16.69
C GLY A 207 20.01 6.67 16.68
N THR A 208 19.40 7.19 17.75
CA THR A 208 17.98 7.11 18.08
C THR A 208 17.32 8.49 17.93
N TRP A 209 16.16 8.52 17.29
CA TRP A 209 15.39 9.75 17.11
C TRP A 209 14.63 10.14 18.38
N HIS A 210 14.71 11.42 18.72
CA HIS A 210 14.01 12.06 19.82
C HIS A 210 13.23 13.28 19.33
N ILE A 211 12.21 13.69 20.07
CA ILE A 211 11.34 14.83 19.78
C ILE A 211 10.99 15.53 21.10
N ALA A 212 10.79 16.84 21.07
CA ALA A 212 10.41 17.58 22.27
C ALA A 212 9.06 17.08 22.84
N ALA A 213 8.94 16.94 24.16
CA ALA A 213 7.79 16.32 24.82
C ALA A 213 6.49 17.10 24.62
N ASP A 214 6.57 18.42 24.57
CA ASP A 214 5.46 19.32 24.23
C ASP A 214 4.95 19.06 22.81
N MET A 215 5.84 18.99 21.83
CA MET A 215 5.51 18.67 20.45
C MET A 215 4.94 17.25 20.31
N ALA A 216 5.50 16.28 21.04
CA ALA A 216 4.99 14.91 21.09
C ALA A 216 3.53 14.87 21.58
N ARG A 217 3.22 15.60 22.67
CA ARG A 217 1.84 15.74 23.18
C ARG A 217 0.93 16.42 22.15
N GLN A 218 1.42 17.47 21.49
CA GLN A 218 0.65 18.18 20.47
C GLN A 218 0.29 17.26 19.28
N LEU A 219 1.25 16.47 18.77
CA LEU A 219 1.00 15.55 17.66
C LEU A 219 -0.04 14.48 18.01
N ILE A 220 -0.01 13.97 19.24
CA ILE A 220 -1.03 13.03 19.73
C ILE A 220 -2.40 13.72 19.81
N ALA A 221 -2.46 14.95 20.35
CA ALA A 221 -3.70 15.72 20.44
C ALA A 221 -4.28 16.03 19.04
N ASP A 222 -3.44 16.45 18.10
CA ASP A 222 -3.81 16.69 16.70
C ASP A 222 -4.38 15.43 16.05
N ARG A 223 -3.76 14.27 16.30
CA ARG A 223 -4.23 12.99 15.78
C ARG A 223 -5.60 12.61 16.34
N ARG A 224 -5.82 12.81 17.64
CA ARG A 224 -7.11 12.58 18.31
C ARG A 224 -8.19 13.53 17.80
N ALA A 225 -7.83 14.77 17.47
CA ALA A 225 -8.72 15.75 16.87
C ALA A 225 -8.96 15.55 15.35
N GLY A 226 -8.37 14.53 14.74
CA GLY A 226 -8.51 14.26 13.30
C GLY A 226 -7.76 15.24 12.39
N ARG A 227 -6.86 16.07 12.94
CA ARG A 227 -6.05 17.02 12.16
C ARG A 227 -4.99 16.27 11.33
N PRO A 228 -4.65 16.78 10.14
CA PRO A 228 -3.60 16.19 9.31
C PRO A 228 -2.24 16.27 10.04
N MET A 229 -1.49 15.18 10.03
CA MET A 229 -0.13 15.16 10.59
C MET A 229 0.82 16.02 9.75
N PRO A 230 1.95 16.52 10.30
CA PRO A 230 2.90 17.38 9.58
C PRO A 230 3.50 16.77 8.30
N TRP A 231 3.52 15.44 8.20
CA TRP A 231 3.98 14.69 7.03
C TRP A 231 2.85 14.28 6.08
N HIS A 232 1.59 14.61 6.38
CA HIS A 232 0.45 14.25 5.54
C HIS A 232 0.51 15.00 4.20
N GLY A 233 0.43 14.27 3.08
CA GLY A 233 0.53 14.84 1.74
C GLY A 233 1.95 15.22 1.29
N LYS A 234 2.95 15.15 2.18
CA LYS A 234 4.34 15.41 1.80
C LYS A 234 4.92 14.23 1.02
N PRO A 235 5.62 14.49 -0.09
CA PRO A 235 6.22 13.43 -0.88
C PRO A 235 7.40 12.81 -0.14
N LEU A 236 7.39 11.48 -0.04
CA LEU A 236 8.51 10.71 0.51
C LEU A 236 9.67 10.73 -0.49
N ALA A 237 10.82 11.29 -0.11
CA ALA A 237 11.97 11.47 -1.01
C ALA A 237 12.47 10.14 -1.58
N ASP A 238 12.51 9.07 -0.78
CA ASP A 238 12.91 7.74 -1.23
C ASP A 238 11.94 7.17 -2.27
N ASN A 239 10.63 7.36 -2.05
CA ASN A 239 9.61 6.97 -3.02
C ASN A 239 9.68 7.81 -4.30
N LEU A 240 9.97 9.11 -4.20
CA LEU A 240 10.21 9.95 -5.38
C LEU A 240 11.43 9.48 -6.15
N ARG A 241 12.55 9.16 -5.49
CA ARG A 241 13.76 8.62 -6.16
C ARG A 241 13.49 7.28 -6.84
N ALA A 242 12.71 6.41 -6.20
CA ALA A 242 12.30 5.14 -6.81
C ALA A 242 11.36 5.37 -8.01
N THR A 243 10.46 6.35 -7.91
CA THR A 243 9.52 6.71 -8.97
C THR A 243 10.21 7.41 -10.14
N TRP A 244 11.19 8.25 -9.88
CA TRP A 244 12.07 8.88 -10.86
C TRP A 244 12.80 7.83 -11.69
N ARG A 245 13.49 6.89 -11.03
CA ARG A 245 14.16 5.77 -11.71
C ARG A 245 13.19 4.97 -12.57
N ARG A 246 11.99 4.67 -12.05
CA ARG A 246 10.95 3.96 -12.80
C ARG A 246 10.44 4.76 -13.99
N TRP A 247 10.27 6.07 -13.85
CA TRP A 247 9.86 6.96 -14.92
C TRP A 247 10.92 7.05 -16.01
N GLN A 248 12.20 7.22 -15.66
CA GLN A 248 13.31 7.24 -16.63
C GLN A 248 13.37 5.95 -17.45
N GLN A 249 13.28 4.79 -16.80
CA GLN A 249 13.25 3.48 -17.46
C GLN A 249 12.06 3.30 -18.41
N ARG A 250 10.94 3.97 -18.12
CA ARG A 250 9.68 3.84 -18.85
C ARG A 250 9.32 5.13 -19.56
N ARG A 251 10.31 5.95 -19.90
CA ARG A 251 10.08 7.24 -20.53
C ARG A 251 9.40 7.01 -21.88
N HIS A 252 8.29 7.69 -22.10
CA HIS A 252 7.58 7.63 -23.38
C HIS A 252 8.34 8.47 -24.41
N PRO A 253 8.16 8.22 -25.71
CA PRO A 253 8.78 9.03 -26.74
C PRO A 253 8.20 10.47 -26.74
N GLU A 254 8.93 11.40 -27.36
CA GLU A 254 8.62 12.83 -27.33
C GLU A 254 7.32 13.18 -28.05
N ASP A 255 6.88 12.33 -28.98
CA ASP A 255 5.62 12.45 -29.71
C ASP A 255 4.38 12.09 -28.88
N CYS A 256 4.57 11.56 -27.66
CA CYS A 256 3.46 11.14 -26.81
C CYS A 256 2.62 12.35 -26.38
N ALA A 257 1.45 12.51 -27.00
CA ALA A 257 0.53 13.62 -26.75
C ALA A 257 0.19 13.78 -25.26
N THR A 258 -0.08 12.69 -24.54
CA THR A 258 -0.40 12.76 -23.12
C THR A 258 0.79 13.20 -22.26
N CYS A 259 2.02 12.80 -22.58
CA CYS A 259 3.19 13.32 -21.88
C CYS A 259 3.40 14.81 -22.14
N ARG A 260 3.17 15.28 -23.37
CA ARG A 260 3.19 16.72 -23.70
C ARG A 260 2.12 17.49 -22.94
N ASP A 261 0.91 16.94 -22.81
CA ASP A 261 -0.16 17.56 -22.02
C ASP A 261 0.18 17.62 -20.52
N ILE A 262 0.81 16.58 -19.98
CA ILE A 262 1.18 16.51 -18.56
C ILE A 262 2.29 17.50 -18.23
N TRP A 263 3.33 17.56 -19.07
CA TRP A 263 4.50 18.39 -18.80
C TRP A 263 4.39 19.81 -19.36
N GLY A 264 3.49 20.03 -20.31
CA GLY A 264 3.29 21.31 -20.97
C GLY A 264 4.49 21.75 -21.80
N VAL A 265 4.57 23.05 -22.05
CA VAL A 265 5.59 23.70 -22.88
C VAL A 265 7.00 23.52 -22.32
N GLN A 266 7.14 23.39 -21.00
CA GLN A 266 8.43 23.17 -20.33
C GLN A 266 9.06 21.82 -20.66
N GLY A 267 8.27 20.86 -21.16
CA GLY A 267 8.74 19.52 -21.48
C GLY A 267 9.07 18.68 -20.25
N ALA A 268 9.51 17.44 -20.51
CA ALA A 268 9.84 16.47 -19.48
C ALA A 268 10.97 16.95 -18.55
N PRO A 269 10.94 16.62 -17.25
CA PRO A 269 11.98 17.01 -16.31
C PRO A 269 13.37 16.50 -16.71
N LYS A 270 14.39 17.36 -16.57
CA LYS A 270 15.78 17.04 -16.93
C LYS A 270 16.53 16.31 -15.83
N ASP A 271 16.24 16.66 -14.57
CA ASP A 271 16.89 16.12 -13.39
C ASP A 271 15.87 15.70 -12.31
N PHE A 272 16.39 15.12 -11.23
CA PHE A 272 15.57 14.64 -10.12
C PHE A 272 14.88 15.79 -9.38
N ASP A 273 15.52 16.95 -9.27
CA ASP A 273 15.00 18.06 -8.47
C ASP A 273 13.80 18.72 -9.16
N ASP A 274 13.87 18.94 -10.48
CA ASP A 274 12.74 19.38 -11.30
C ASP A 274 11.59 18.36 -11.27
N PHE A 275 11.91 17.07 -11.32
CA PHE A 275 10.91 16.02 -11.17
C PHE A 275 10.26 16.01 -9.79
N ALA A 276 11.05 16.15 -8.72
CA ALA A 276 10.58 16.15 -7.35
C ALA A 276 9.67 17.37 -7.07
N ALA A 277 9.93 18.50 -7.72
CA ALA A 277 9.07 19.68 -7.65
C ALA A 277 7.73 19.48 -8.39
N ARG A 278 7.76 18.92 -9.60
CA ARG A 278 6.59 18.88 -10.51
C ARG A 278 5.72 17.63 -10.34
N TYR A 279 6.31 16.46 -10.08
CA TYR A 279 5.59 15.18 -10.03
C TYR A 279 4.56 15.05 -8.90
N PRO A 280 4.81 15.52 -7.65
CA PRO A 280 3.85 15.35 -6.54
C PRO A 280 2.51 16.02 -6.78
N GLY A 281 2.49 17.18 -7.45
CA GLY A 281 1.27 17.93 -7.77
C GLY A 281 0.40 17.29 -8.86
N LEU A 282 0.94 16.31 -9.61
CA LEU A 282 0.21 15.68 -10.70
C LEU A 282 -0.99 14.87 -10.20
N ALA A 283 -2.08 14.92 -10.98
CA ALA A 283 -3.23 14.07 -10.76
C ALA A 283 -2.85 12.58 -10.87
N GLN A 284 -3.57 11.71 -10.16
CA GLN A 284 -3.27 10.28 -10.11
C GLN A 284 -3.24 9.61 -11.49
N GLY A 285 -4.09 10.07 -12.42
CA GLY A 285 -4.10 9.59 -13.81
C GLY A 285 -2.82 9.92 -14.57
N ALA A 286 -2.28 11.12 -14.40
CA ALA A 286 -1.02 11.56 -15.00
C ALA A 286 0.15 10.76 -14.42
N LYS A 287 0.21 10.61 -13.09
CA LYS A 287 1.21 9.78 -12.41
C LYS A 287 1.23 8.33 -12.91
N ARG A 288 0.04 7.74 -13.12
CA ARG A 288 -0.13 6.39 -13.68
C ARG A 288 0.31 6.32 -15.14
N HIS A 289 0.04 7.35 -15.94
CA HIS A 289 0.49 7.41 -17.32
C HIS A 289 2.01 7.43 -17.40
N LEU A 290 2.67 8.33 -16.65
CA LEU A 290 4.13 8.47 -16.65
C LEU A 290 4.87 7.22 -16.18
N THR A 291 4.28 6.42 -15.29
CA THR A 291 4.94 5.24 -14.72
C THR A 291 4.58 3.92 -15.42
N ARG A 292 3.68 3.95 -16.42
CA ARG A 292 3.32 2.75 -17.19
C ARG A 292 4.37 2.50 -18.28
N PRO A 293 4.70 1.23 -18.60
CA PRO A 293 5.47 0.91 -19.79
C PRO A 293 4.83 1.52 -21.03
N TRP A 294 5.61 2.18 -21.87
CA TRP A 294 5.09 2.75 -23.10
C TRP A 294 4.68 1.62 -24.04
N THR A 295 3.51 1.78 -24.66
CA THR A 295 3.03 0.91 -25.73
C THR A 295 2.29 1.79 -26.75
N PRO A 296 2.59 1.72 -28.05
CA PRO A 296 1.90 2.51 -29.07
C PRO A 296 0.41 2.12 -29.19
N GLY A 297 0.06 0.90 -28.78
CA GLY A 297 -1.30 0.38 -28.80
C GLY A 297 -1.30 -1.04 -29.38
N SER A 298 -2.46 -1.48 -29.82
CA SER A 298 -2.62 -2.72 -30.58
C SER A 298 -2.58 -2.44 -32.07
N THR A 299 -1.92 -3.30 -32.83
CA THR A 299 -1.91 -3.22 -34.30
C THR A 299 -3.29 -3.54 -34.87
N VAL A 300 -3.52 -3.19 -36.14
CA VAL A 300 -4.75 -3.58 -36.86
C VAL A 300 -5.01 -5.10 -36.81
N ALA A 301 -3.95 -5.91 -36.93
CA ALA A 301 -4.04 -7.36 -36.88
C ALA A 301 -4.46 -7.87 -35.49
N GLU A 302 -3.88 -7.31 -34.42
CA GLU A 302 -4.24 -7.65 -33.04
C GLU A 302 -5.67 -7.26 -32.70
N VAL A 303 -6.11 -6.06 -33.13
CA VAL A 303 -7.50 -5.61 -32.93
C VAL A 303 -8.47 -6.52 -33.69
N ALA A 304 -8.13 -6.90 -34.93
CA ALA A 304 -8.93 -7.82 -35.74
C ALA A 304 -9.07 -9.19 -35.07
N ALA A 305 -7.96 -9.75 -34.57
CA ALA A 305 -7.96 -11.01 -33.83
C ALA A 305 -8.82 -10.93 -32.55
N ALA A 306 -8.65 -9.86 -31.76
CA ALA A 306 -9.41 -9.66 -30.52
C ALA A 306 -10.91 -9.43 -30.76
N ALA A 307 -11.27 -8.83 -31.90
CA ALA A 307 -12.64 -8.58 -32.31
C ALA A 307 -13.28 -9.76 -33.06
N CYS A 308 -12.52 -10.80 -33.38
CA CYS A 308 -12.90 -11.91 -34.25
C CYS A 308 -13.47 -11.42 -35.60
N CYS A 309 -12.81 -10.45 -36.24
CA CYS A 309 -13.23 -9.90 -37.53
C CYS A 309 -12.05 -9.74 -38.51
N PRO A 310 -12.30 -9.57 -39.82
CA PRO A 310 -11.24 -9.33 -40.80
C PRO A 310 -10.50 -8.00 -40.56
N GLN A 311 -9.21 -7.93 -40.91
CA GLN A 311 -8.42 -6.69 -40.83
C GLN A 311 -8.99 -5.57 -41.69
N SER A 312 -9.60 -5.89 -42.84
CA SER A 312 -10.28 -4.93 -43.72
C SER A 312 -11.41 -4.19 -43.00
N HIS A 313 -12.13 -4.87 -42.09
CA HIS A 313 -13.20 -4.28 -41.30
C HIS A 313 -12.66 -3.26 -40.29
N VAL A 314 -11.52 -3.57 -39.65
CA VAL A 314 -10.83 -2.65 -38.74
C VAL A 314 -10.30 -1.43 -39.51
N ARG A 315 -9.66 -1.63 -40.67
CA ARG A 315 -9.19 -0.52 -41.52
C ARG A 315 -10.34 0.39 -41.97
N ARG A 316 -11.49 -0.18 -42.31
CA ARG A 316 -12.70 0.58 -42.67
C ARG A 316 -13.27 1.36 -41.49
N ALA A 317 -13.29 0.77 -40.30
CA ALA A 317 -13.70 1.47 -39.08
C ALA A 317 -12.76 2.64 -38.75
N ILE A 318 -11.47 2.51 -39.03
CA ILE A 318 -10.48 3.60 -38.89
C ILE A 318 -10.73 4.69 -39.93
N ALA A 319 -10.86 4.31 -41.21
CA ALA A 319 -11.09 5.26 -42.31
C ALA A 319 -12.38 6.06 -42.16
N SER A 320 -13.45 5.44 -41.63
CA SER A 320 -14.72 6.12 -41.34
C SER A 320 -14.71 6.95 -40.05
N GLY A 321 -13.60 6.94 -39.29
CA GLY A 321 -13.46 7.67 -38.02
C GLY A 321 -14.23 7.06 -36.84
N VAL A 322 -14.77 5.85 -36.99
CA VAL A 322 -15.47 5.13 -35.90
C VAL A 322 -14.48 4.49 -34.92
N LEU A 323 -13.28 4.16 -35.38
CA LEU A 323 -12.18 3.67 -34.55
C LEU A 323 -11.00 4.63 -34.64
N ALA A 324 -10.60 5.21 -33.51
CA ALA A 324 -9.44 6.09 -33.46
C ALA A 324 -8.14 5.25 -33.55
N ALA A 325 -7.25 5.66 -34.45
CA ALA A 325 -5.92 5.09 -34.58
C ALA A 325 -4.89 6.21 -34.74
N ALA A 326 -3.66 5.95 -34.29
CA ALA A 326 -2.51 6.82 -34.48
C ALA A 326 -1.46 6.07 -35.31
N SER A 327 -0.78 6.77 -36.21
CA SER A 327 0.38 6.22 -36.91
C SER A 327 1.63 6.43 -36.06
N CYS A 328 2.34 5.34 -35.74
CA CYS A 328 3.66 5.39 -35.13
C CYS A 328 4.61 4.61 -36.04
N ASN A 329 5.66 5.27 -36.54
CA ASN A 329 6.65 4.68 -37.46
C ASN A 329 6.00 3.99 -38.68
N GLY A 330 4.99 4.63 -39.28
CA GLY A 330 4.28 4.10 -40.46
C GLY A 330 3.28 2.97 -40.19
N THR A 331 3.16 2.51 -38.94
CA THR A 331 2.19 1.47 -38.55
C THR A 331 1.02 2.08 -37.77
N LEU A 332 -0.21 1.69 -38.11
CA LEU A 332 -1.41 2.13 -37.40
C LEU A 332 -1.60 1.34 -36.10
N TYR A 333 -1.68 2.07 -35.00
CA TYR A 333 -1.98 1.56 -33.67
C TYR A 333 -3.29 2.12 -33.13
N VAL A 334 -4.06 1.25 -32.50
CA VAL A 334 -5.30 1.58 -31.81
C VAL A 334 -5.04 1.45 -30.32
N THR A 335 -5.46 2.43 -29.51
CA THR A 335 -5.27 2.31 -28.06
C THR A 335 -6.08 1.13 -27.53
N ARG A 336 -5.57 0.42 -26.52
CA ARG A 336 -6.30 -0.70 -25.88
C ARG A 336 -7.69 -0.29 -25.38
N THR A 337 -7.85 0.97 -24.96
CA THR A 337 -9.14 1.50 -24.50
C THR A 337 -10.12 1.66 -25.67
N ASP A 338 -9.66 2.21 -26.80
CA ASP A 338 -10.51 2.40 -27.98
C ASP A 338 -10.89 1.05 -28.61
N ALA A 339 -9.93 0.12 -28.72
CA ALA A 339 -10.20 -1.25 -29.17
C ALA A 339 -11.27 -1.94 -28.30
N THR A 340 -11.13 -1.87 -26.98
CA THR A 340 -12.10 -2.48 -26.04
C THR A 340 -13.49 -1.84 -26.18
N ARG A 341 -13.57 -0.51 -26.28
CA ARG A 341 -14.84 0.21 -26.46
C ARG A 341 -15.50 -0.13 -27.80
N TRP A 342 -14.71 -0.23 -28.86
CA TRP A 342 -15.19 -0.57 -30.18
C TRP A 342 -15.74 -2.01 -30.24
N ILE A 343 -15.02 -2.97 -29.65
CA ILE A 343 -15.48 -4.37 -29.51
C ILE A 343 -16.76 -4.45 -28.68
N ALA A 344 -16.83 -3.75 -27.54
CA ALA A 344 -18.02 -3.71 -26.68
C ALA A 344 -19.26 -3.17 -27.41
N ARG A 345 -19.07 -2.30 -28.41
CA ARG A 345 -20.13 -1.76 -29.28
C ARG A 345 -20.47 -2.66 -30.46
N ARG A 346 -19.94 -3.89 -30.49
CA ARG A 346 -20.12 -4.88 -31.56
C ARG A 346 -19.51 -4.43 -32.90
N CYS A 347 -18.31 -3.85 -32.84
CA CYS A 347 -17.43 -3.59 -33.99
C CYS A 347 -18.07 -2.81 -35.16
N PRO A 348 -18.65 -1.61 -34.92
CA PRO A 348 -19.27 -0.81 -35.99
C PRO A 348 -18.24 -0.41 -37.07
N SER A 349 -18.62 -0.55 -38.34
CA SER A 349 -17.74 -0.28 -39.51
C SER A 349 -17.77 1.17 -40.02
N GLY A 350 -18.77 1.96 -39.62
CA GLY A 350 -19.06 3.28 -40.19
C GLY A 350 -20.17 3.29 -41.24
N GLU A 351 -20.44 2.15 -41.89
CA GLU A 351 -21.43 2.08 -42.99
C GLU A 351 -22.78 1.52 -42.51
N GLY A 352 -22.73 0.46 -41.69
CA GLY A 352 -23.93 -0.23 -41.23
C GLY A 352 -24.81 0.59 -40.28
N GLU A 353 -26.09 0.24 -40.16
CA GLU A 353 -27.11 0.98 -39.39
C GLU A 353 -26.69 1.32 -37.95
N ARG A 354 -25.94 0.43 -37.28
CA ARG A 354 -25.46 0.62 -35.91
C ARG A 354 -24.51 1.82 -35.75
N SER A 355 -23.85 2.24 -36.82
CA SER A 355 -22.91 3.38 -36.85
C SER A 355 -23.64 4.72 -36.90
N TRP A 356 -24.90 4.71 -37.32
CA TRP A 356 -25.70 5.89 -37.58
C TRP A 356 -26.74 6.11 -36.49
N ILE A 357 -27.10 7.37 -36.29
CA ILE A 357 -28.17 7.79 -35.38
C ILE A 357 -28.91 8.96 -36.02
N ALA A 358 -30.24 8.95 -35.95
CA ALA A 358 -31.05 10.06 -36.46
C ALA A 358 -30.67 11.36 -35.73
N LEU A 359 -30.62 12.47 -36.46
CA LEU A 359 -30.15 13.77 -35.96
C LEU A 359 -30.93 14.21 -34.70
N GLU A 360 -32.25 14.03 -34.68
CA GLU A 360 -33.09 14.33 -33.51
C GLU A 360 -32.73 13.49 -32.28
N THR A 361 -32.47 12.20 -32.48
CA THR A 361 -32.06 11.29 -31.40
C THR A 361 -30.66 11.64 -30.91
N ALA A 362 -29.75 12.04 -31.81
CA ALA A 362 -28.43 12.55 -31.43
C ALA A 362 -28.52 13.83 -30.59
N CYS A 363 -29.40 14.77 -30.97
CA CYS A 363 -29.66 15.99 -30.20
C CYS A 363 -30.12 15.64 -28.77
N ARG A 364 -31.07 14.73 -28.62
CA ARG A 364 -31.57 14.29 -27.29
C ARG A 364 -30.51 13.55 -26.49
N GLN A 365 -29.78 12.60 -27.09
CA GLN A 365 -28.87 11.72 -26.37
C GLN A 365 -27.58 12.43 -25.94
N TYR A 366 -27.04 13.29 -26.80
CA TYR A 366 -25.78 14.01 -26.57
C TYR A 366 -25.98 15.49 -26.20
N LEU A 367 -27.26 15.88 -26.03
CA LEU A 367 -27.70 17.22 -25.62
C LEU A 367 -27.19 18.34 -26.54
N PHE A 368 -27.03 18.08 -27.85
CA PHE A 368 -26.78 19.11 -28.85
C PHE A 368 -28.05 19.84 -29.26
N THR A 369 -27.92 21.09 -29.69
CA THR A 369 -28.98 21.74 -30.45
C THR A 369 -28.93 21.30 -31.92
N PRO A 370 -30.07 21.31 -32.65
CA PRO A 370 -30.06 20.99 -34.08
C PRO A 370 -29.13 21.90 -34.90
N ARG A 371 -29.02 23.18 -34.51
CA ARG A 371 -28.12 24.15 -35.14
C ARG A 371 -26.65 23.77 -34.96
N GLU A 372 -26.24 23.37 -33.76
CA GLU A 372 -24.87 22.92 -33.49
C GLU A 372 -24.48 21.74 -34.39
N LEU A 373 -25.31 20.68 -34.43
CA LEU A 373 -24.99 19.51 -35.26
C LEU A 373 -24.94 19.86 -36.75
N ARG A 374 -25.86 20.69 -37.25
CA ARG A 374 -25.83 21.13 -38.66
C ARG A 374 -24.58 21.95 -39.00
N GLN A 375 -24.09 22.79 -38.10
CA GLN A 375 -22.83 23.51 -38.28
C GLN A 375 -21.65 22.55 -38.37
N HIS A 376 -21.60 21.52 -37.51
CA HIS A 376 -20.55 20.51 -37.56
C HIS A 376 -20.59 19.62 -38.80
N ILE A 377 -21.78 19.36 -39.33
CA ILE A 377 -21.98 18.70 -40.63
C ILE A 377 -21.44 19.60 -41.75
N ALA A 378 -21.85 20.87 -41.79
CA ALA A 378 -21.40 21.83 -42.81
C ALA A 378 -19.87 22.04 -42.78
N ALA A 379 -19.26 21.99 -41.59
CA ALA A 379 -17.82 22.08 -41.42
C ALA A 379 -17.06 20.78 -41.75
N GLY A 380 -17.74 19.71 -42.17
CA GLY A 380 -17.13 18.41 -42.49
C GLY A 380 -16.60 17.63 -41.29
N THR A 381 -16.83 18.12 -40.06
CA THR A 381 -16.34 17.48 -38.82
C THR A 381 -17.19 16.31 -38.36
N LEU A 382 -18.41 16.17 -38.91
CA LEU A 382 -19.38 15.15 -38.58
C LEU A 382 -19.93 14.54 -39.86
N GLY A 383 -19.72 13.24 -40.08
CA GLY A 383 -20.30 12.53 -41.21
C GLY A 383 -21.82 12.47 -41.10
N SER A 384 -22.50 12.81 -42.19
CA SER A 384 -23.95 12.77 -42.31
C SER A 384 -24.38 11.90 -43.49
N LYS A 385 -25.57 11.29 -43.38
CA LYS A 385 -26.26 10.69 -44.53
C LYS A 385 -27.74 11.03 -44.48
N HIS A 386 -28.35 11.18 -45.65
CA HIS A 386 -29.79 11.33 -45.78
C HIS A 386 -30.39 9.97 -46.09
N GLY A 387 -31.39 9.54 -45.32
CA GLY A 387 -32.05 8.27 -45.56
C GLY A 387 -32.99 8.35 -46.77
N THR A 388 -32.84 7.44 -47.71
CA THR A 388 -33.62 7.39 -48.97
C THR A 388 -34.69 6.30 -48.98
N GLU A 389 -34.60 5.30 -48.09
CA GLU A 389 -35.42 4.07 -48.13
C GLU A 389 -36.09 3.73 -46.79
N GLY A 390 -37.26 3.07 -46.87
CA GLY A 390 -38.00 2.52 -45.73
C GLY A 390 -38.29 3.53 -44.61
N ALA A 391 -38.20 3.08 -43.35
CA ALA A 391 -38.38 3.91 -42.16
C ALA A 391 -37.29 5.00 -41.97
N MET A 392 -36.25 4.99 -42.82
CA MET A 392 -35.19 6.01 -42.83
C MET A 392 -35.46 7.14 -43.82
N ARG A 393 -36.42 6.99 -44.75
CA ARG A 393 -36.70 7.95 -45.82
C ARG A 393 -37.01 9.35 -45.26
N GLY A 394 -36.32 10.37 -45.79
CA GLY A 394 -36.52 11.78 -45.45
C GLY A 394 -35.90 12.22 -44.12
N ARG A 395 -35.09 11.37 -43.47
CA ARG A 395 -34.45 11.68 -42.18
C ARG A 395 -32.94 11.83 -42.32
N ASP A 396 -32.39 12.81 -41.62
CA ASP A 396 -30.95 13.01 -41.52
C ASP A 396 -30.34 12.16 -40.42
N TYR A 397 -29.24 11.50 -40.74
CA TYR A 397 -28.47 10.67 -39.82
C TYR A 397 -27.06 11.21 -39.70
N VAL A 398 -26.49 11.04 -38.52
CA VAL A 398 -25.11 11.41 -38.21
C VAL A 398 -24.34 10.21 -37.65
N LEU A 399 -23.01 10.22 -37.82
CA LEU A 399 -22.16 9.19 -37.24
C LEU A 399 -22.21 9.28 -35.71
N ARG A 400 -22.75 8.23 -35.08
CA ARG A 400 -22.99 8.15 -33.64
C ARG A 400 -21.70 8.37 -32.84
N GLN A 401 -20.61 7.77 -33.31
CA GLN A 401 -19.34 7.82 -32.59
C GLN A 401 -18.66 9.18 -32.67
N GLN A 402 -18.68 9.82 -33.84
CA GLN A 402 -18.15 11.17 -34.01
C GLN A 402 -18.95 12.18 -33.18
N CYS A 403 -20.27 12.02 -33.10
CA CYS A 403 -21.12 12.85 -32.25
C CYS A 403 -20.77 12.70 -30.74
N ALA A 404 -20.53 11.47 -30.28
CA ALA A 404 -20.10 11.21 -28.91
C ALA A 404 -18.71 11.84 -28.62
N GLN A 405 -17.73 11.65 -29.51
CA GLN A 405 -16.39 12.20 -29.37
C GLN A 405 -16.38 13.73 -29.43
N LEU A 406 -17.20 14.32 -30.32
CA LEU A 406 -17.39 15.75 -30.41
C LEU A 406 -17.89 16.31 -29.07
N ARG A 407 -18.88 15.65 -28.46
CA ARG A 407 -19.40 16.08 -27.15
C ARG A 407 -18.35 15.91 -26.04
N GLU A 408 -17.60 14.82 -26.03
CA GLU A 408 -16.52 14.62 -25.05
C GLU A 408 -15.43 15.70 -25.16
N ARG A 409 -15.09 16.12 -26.39
CA ARG A 409 -14.06 17.14 -26.65
C ARG A 409 -14.50 18.56 -26.30
N LEU A 410 -15.74 18.93 -26.64
CA LEU A 410 -16.27 20.27 -26.36
C LEU A 410 -16.62 20.43 -24.87
N GLY A 411 -17.19 19.39 -24.26
CA GLY A 411 -17.80 19.49 -22.93
C GLY A 411 -19.01 20.43 -22.92
N PHE A 412 -19.39 20.86 -21.71
CA PHE A 412 -20.39 21.90 -21.47
C PHE A 412 -19.77 23.03 -20.66
N SER A 413 -20.08 24.29 -20.98
CA SER A 413 -19.80 25.40 -20.07
C SER A 413 -20.67 25.28 -18.80
N GLU A 414 -20.29 25.96 -17.72
CA GLU A 414 -21.11 25.95 -16.48
C GLU A 414 -22.53 26.46 -16.74
N ALA A 415 -22.68 27.54 -17.51
CA ALA A 415 -23.98 28.11 -17.85
C ALA A 415 -24.83 27.13 -18.69
N GLU A 416 -24.21 26.45 -19.65
CA GLU A 416 -24.87 25.44 -20.47
C GLU A 416 -25.27 24.19 -19.68
N ALA A 417 -24.40 23.72 -18.80
CA ALA A 417 -24.67 22.59 -17.93
C ALA A 417 -25.79 22.94 -16.94
N ALA A 418 -25.78 24.14 -16.36
CA ALA A 418 -26.79 24.61 -15.42
C ALA A 418 -28.17 24.68 -16.09
N ARG A 419 -28.24 25.25 -17.30
CA ARG A 419 -29.47 25.29 -18.11
C ARG A 419 -30.02 23.91 -18.43
N ARG A 420 -29.15 22.95 -18.79
CA ARG A 420 -29.53 21.57 -19.12
C ARG A 420 -29.92 20.75 -17.89
N VAL A 421 -29.29 21.01 -16.74
CA VAL A 421 -29.68 20.45 -15.44
C VAL A 421 -30.90 21.16 -14.88
N GLY A 422 -31.29 22.33 -15.41
CA GLY A 422 -32.45 23.11 -14.95
C GLY A 422 -32.27 23.72 -13.56
N VAL A 423 -31.06 24.20 -13.24
CA VAL A 423 -30.73 24.82 -11.94
C VAL A 423 -29.90 26.09 -12.15
N SER A 424 -29.74 26.90 -11.09
CA SER A 424 -28.78 28.02 -11.10
C SER A 424 -27.33 27.52 -11.18
N ILE A 425 -26.41 28.38 -11.61
CA ILE A 425 -24.98 28.05 -11.71
C ILE A 425 -24.41 27.69 -10.33
N GLU A 426 -24.78 28.43 -9.29
CA GLU A 426 -24.36 28.17 -7.91
C GLU A 426 -24.83 26.79 -7.43
N ARG A 427 -26.10 26.46 -7.70
CA ARG A 427 -26.65 25.15 -7.34
C ARG A 427 -26.00 24.02 -8.13
N LEU A 428 -25.66 24.25 -9.40
CA LEU A 428 -24.89 23.30 -10.19
C LEU A 428 -23.53 23.00 -9.54
N ARG A 429 -22.80 24.02 -9.07
CA ARG A 429 -21.49 23.83 -8.41
C ARG A 429 -21.61 22.90 -7.20
N VAL A 430 -22.62 23.09 -6.36
CA VAL A 430 -22.91 22.20 -5.22
C VAL A 430 -23.20 20.75 -5.67
N LEU A 431 -23.94 20.56 -6.77
CA LEU A 431 -24.20 19.23 -7.33
C LEU A 431 -22.92 18.57 -7.88
N LEU A 432 -22.02 19.37 -8.45
CA LEU A 432 -20.75 18.92 -9.01
C LEU A 432 -19.70 18.59 -7.95
N ASP A 433 -19.65 19.31 -6.83
CA ASP A 433 -18.69 19.07 -5.72
C ASP A 433 -18.80 17.64 -5.17
N GLY A 434 -20.02 17.12 -5.12
CA GLY A 434 -20.26 15.74 -4.70
C GLY A 434 -19.97 14.68 -5.77
N LEU A 435 -19.55 15.06 -6.98
CA LEU A 435 -19.27 14.15 -8.09
C LEU A 435 -17.77 14.14 -8.38
N THR A 436 -17.19 12.95 -8.49
CA THR A 436 -15.78 12.83 -8.88
C THR A 436 -15.67 12.86 -10.40
N TRP A 437 -15.19 13.98 -10.96
CA TRP A 437 -14.95 14.12 -12.39
C TRP A 437 -13.66 14.91 -12.66
N ARG A 438 -13.12 14.80 -13.88
CA ARG A 438 -11.88 15.50 -14.26
C ARG A 438 -12.23 16.90 -14.74
N THR A 439 -11.74 17.91 -14.04
CA THR A 439 -11.77 19.30 -14.51
C THR A 439 -11.01 19.38 -15.83
N ALA A 440 -11.75 19.62 -16.90
CA ALA A 440 -11.24 19.83 -18.26
C ALA A 440 -11.77 21.18 -18.75
N ARG A 441 -11.53 21.53 -20.03
CA ARG A 441 -12.08 22.76 -20.64
C ARG A 441 -13.61 22.90 -20.52
N GLY A 442 -14.34 21.81 -20.30
CA GLY A 442 -15.78 21.82 -20.04
C GLY A 442 -16.25 20.61 -19.22
N ILE A 443 -17.48 20.68 -18.70
CA ILE A 443 -18.13 19.62 -17.92
C ILE A 443 -18.50 18.46 -18.87
N PRO A 444 -18.05 17.22 -18.63
CA PRO A 444 -18.39 16.08 -19.48
C PRO A 444 -19.88 15.72 -19.44
N LEU A 445 -20.40 15.13 -20.53
CA LEU A 445 -21.79 14.64 -20.61
C LEU A 445 -22.15 13.67 -19.50
N VAL A 446 -21.25 12.74 -19.17
CA VAL A 446 -21.47 11.79 -18.07
C VAL A 446 -21.65 12.48 -16.73
N THR A 447 -20.96 13.61 -16.51
CA THR A 447 -21.06 14.41 -15.29
C THR A 447 -22.37 15.19 -15.27
N VAL A 448 -22.76 15.81 -16.39
CA VAL A 448 -24.07 16.49 -16.50
C VAL A 448 -25.22 15.51 -16.29
N GLN A 449 -25.17 14.33 -16.91
CA GLN A 449 -26.17 13.27 -16.70
C GLN A 449 -26.19 12.78 -15.24
N ALA A 450 -25.03 12.69 -14.59
CA ALA A 450 -24.96 12.36 -13.16
C ALA A 450 -25.54 13.49 -12.28
N ALA A 451 -25.33 14.75 -12.64
CA ALA A 451 -25.92 15.91 -11.96
C ALA A 451 -27.45 15.93 -12.14
N ILE A 452 -27.98 15.65 -13.33
CA ILE A 452 -29.43 15.47 -13.57
C ILE A 452 -30.00 14.39 -12.65
N LYS A 453 -29.37 13.20 -12.63
CA LYS A 453 -29.80 12.10 -11.74
C LYS A 453 -29.70 12.46 -10.26
N ARG A 454 -28.67 13.22 -9.88
CA ARG A 454 -28.47 13.66 -8.49
C ARG A 454 -29.52 14.69 -8.08
N ARG A 455 -29.86 15.64 -8.97
CA ARG A 455 -30.98 16.56 -8.80
C ARG A 455 -32.27 15.78 -8.59
N GLU A 456 -32.58 14.84 -9.49
CA GLU A 456 -33.77 13.96 -9.38
C GLU A 456 -33.81 13.13 -8.08
N SER A 457 -32.65 12.78 -7.54
CA SER A 457 -32.53 12.06 -6.27
C SER A 457 -32.61 12.96 -5.03
N GLN A 458 -32.21 14.23 -5.13
CA GLN A 458 -32.29 15.20 -4.02
C GLN A 458 -33.65 15.89 -3.97
N GLU A 459 -34.31 16.04 -5.11
CA GLU A 459 -35.67 16.60 -5.26
C GLU A 459 -36.75 15.49 -5.31
N GLY A 460 -36.36 14.22 -5.30
CA GLY A 460 -37.29 13.09 -5.22
C GLY A 460 -37.83 12.92 -3.81
N HIS A 461 -39.12 12.61 -3.69
CA HIS A 461 -39.76 12.40 -2.39
C HIS A 461 -39.59 10.95 -1.94
N THR A 462 -39.25 10.73 -0.66
CA THR A 462 -39.36 9.41 -0.05
C THR A 462 -40.81 8.90 -0.09
N LEU A 463 -41.04 7.61 0.17
CA LEU A 463 -42.41 7.08 0.20
C LEU A 463 -43.23 7.76 1.30
N GLU A 464 -42.58 8.09 2.41
CA GLU A 464 -43.12 8.80 3.56
C GLU A 464 -43.44 10.25 3.21
N GLU A 465 -42.50 10.98 2.59
CA GLU A 465 -42.73 12.36 2.13
C GLU A 465 -43.79 12.44 1.04
N ALA A 466 -43.84 11.47 0.11
CA ALA A 466 -44.88 11.42 -0.91
C ALA A 466 -46.26 11.12 -0.32
N ALA A 467 -46.33 10.30 0.73
CA ALA A 467 -47.57 10.08 1.48
C ALA A 467 -48.04 11.36 2.17
N ALA A 468 -47.13 12.06 2.87
CA ALA A 468 -47.43 13.33 3.52
C ALA A 468 -47.84 14.42 2.51
N LEU A 469 -47.15 14.52 1.38
CA LEU A 469 -47.41 15.52 0.34
C LEU A 469 -48.73 15.30 -0.41
N LEU A 470 -49.22 14.07 -0.43
CA LEU A 470 -50.50 13.71 -1.07
C LEU A 470 -51.63 13.53 -0.06
N ASP A 471 -51.36 13.75 1.22
CA ASP A 471 -52.26 13.52 2.35
C ASP A 471 -52.90 12.11 2.34
N VAL A 472 -52.05 11.10 2.12
CA VAL A 472 -52.47 9.68 2.09
C VAL A 472 -51.64 8.82 3.04
N PRO A 473 -52.21 7.71 3.55
CA PRO A 473 -51.44 6.77 4.35
C PRO A 473 -50.26 6.18 3.56
N LEU A 474 -49.11 6.01 4.23
CA LEU A 474 -47.94 5.33 3.65
C LEU A 474 -48.27 3.94 3.09
N ALA A 475 -49.24 3.24 3.71
CA ALA A 475 -49.73 1.95 3.23
C ALA A 475 -50.33 2.03 1.81
N TRP A 476 -51.03 3.12 1.49
CA TRP A 476 -51.60 3.35 0.17
C TRP A 476 -50.51 3.53 -0.89
N VAL A 477 -49.49 4.36 -0.61
CA VAL A 477 -48.34 4.55 -1.52
C VAL A 477 -47.59 3.22 -1.72
N LYS A 478 -47.40 2.43 -0.65
CA LYS A 478 -46.79 1.09 -0.72
C LYS A 478 -47.64 0.13 -1.58
N ALA A 479 -48.98 0.22 -1.54
CA ALA A 479 -49.86 -0.56 -2.39
C ALA A 479 -49.71 -0.18 -3.88
N ARG A 480 -49.63 1.12 -4.20
CA ARG A 480 -49.40 1.63 -5.57
C ARG A 480 -48.01 1.32 -6.13
N LYS A 481 -47.04 1.08 -5.25
CA LYS A 481 -45.76 0.48 -5.64
C LYS A 481 -45.90 -1.01 -5.96
N ARG A 482 -46.67 -1.76 -5.16
CA ARG A 482 -46.85 -3.22 -5.33
C ARG A 482 -47.66 -3.58 -6.58
N ASP A 483 -48.68 -2.79 -6.91
CA ASP A 483 -49.52 -2.99 -8.10
C ASP A 483 -48.85 -2.52 -9.41
N GLY A 484 -47.74 -1.76 -9.30
CA GLY A 484 -46.93 -1.27 -10.41
C GLY A 484 -47.37 0.08 -10.96
N THR A 485 -48.31 0.77 -10.32
CA THR A 485 -48.76 2.13 -10.70
C THR A 485 -47.59 3.12 -10.71
N VAL A 486 -46.68 3.00 -9.74
CA VAL A 486 -45.47 3.81 -9.65
C VAL A 486 -44.20 3.00 -9.48
N ARG A 487 -43.10 3.54 -10.00
CA ARG A 487 -41.76 2.95 -9.87
C ARG A 487 -40.93 3.80 -8.94
N VAL A 488 -40.18 3.15 -8.07
CA VAL A 488 -39.22 3.82 -7.19
C VAL A 488 -37.83 3.79 -7.80
N ALA A 489 -37.11 4.90 -7.65
CA ALA A 489 -35.70 4.97 -7.95
C ALA A 489 -34.89 4.71 -6.66
N GLN A 490 -33.67 4.17 -6.84
CA GLN A 490 -32.73 3.89 -5.76
C GLN A 490 -31.38 4.47 -6.12
N ALA A 491 -30.78 5.19 -5.20
CA ALA A 491 -29.45 5.72 -5.37
C ALA A 491 -28.44 4.56 -5.24
N ARG A 492 -27.44 4.51 -6.12
CA ARG A 492 -26.45 3.42 -6.10
C ARG A 492 -25.58 3.42 -4.83
N TRP A 493 -25.45 4.58 -4.17
CA TRP A 493 -24.68 4.80 -2.94
C TRP A 493 -25.52 4.69 -1.66
N ASP A 494 -26.85 4.73 -1.76
CA ASP A 494 -27.78 4.44 -0.67
C ASP A 494 -28.95 3.60 -1.20
N ARG A 495 -28.78 2.28 -1.14
CA ARG A 495 -29.80 1.32 -1.57
C ARG A 495 -30.96 1.18 -0.58
N ARG A 496 -30.82 1.75 0.63
CA ARG A 496 -31.85 1.66 1.68
C ARG A 496 -32.95 2.68 1.44
N ARG A 497 -32.59 3.88 0.95
CA ARG A 497 -33.56 4.92 0.58
C ARG A 497 -34.16 4.69 -0.80
N GLN A 498 -35.50 4.71 -0.84
CA GLN A 498 -36.31 4.66 -2.05
C GLN A 498 -36.99 6.01 -2.22
N TYR A 499 -36.94 6.56 -3.43
CA TYR A 499 -37.59 7.84 -3.75
C TYR A 499 -38.46 7.70 -4.99
N LEU A 500 -39.51 8.50 -5.01
CA LEU A 500 -40.39 8.75 -6.13
C LEU A 500 -39.94 10.05 -6.79
N THR A 501 -39.67 9.99 -8.10
CA THR A 501 -39.41 11.19 -8.88
C THR A 501 -40.69 12.00 -9.03
N GLY A 502 -40.59 13.30 -9.32
CA GLY A 502 -41.76 14.17 -9.56
C GLY A 502 -42.82 13.55 -10.49
N PRO A 503 -42.46 12.98 -11.65
CA PRO A 503 -43.43 12.29 -12.52
C PRO A 503 -44.16 11.10 -11.87
N MET A 504 -43.51 10.40 -10.94
CA MET A 504 -44.15 9.29 -10.21
C MET A 504 -45.09 9.80 -9.13
N VAL A 505 -44.78 10.92 -8.48
CA VAL A 505 -45.72 11.61 -7.58
C VAL A 505 -46.95 12.09 -8.35
N GLU A 506 -46.77 12.55 -9.59
CA GLU A 506 -47.88 12.97 -10.44
C GLU A 506 -48.78 11.81 -10.86
N ARG A 507 -48.19 10.64 -11.11
CA ARG A 507 -48.97 9.41 -11.29
C ARG A 507 -49.71 8.98 -10.03
N LEU A 508 -49.19 9.24 -8.83
CA LEU A 508 -49.95 9.03 -7.60
C LEU A 508 -51.10 10.01 -7.48
N ARG A 509 -50.90 11.30 -7.82
CA ARG A 509 -52.00 12.29 -7.89
C ARG A 509 -53.08 11.88 -8.88
N GLU A 510 -52.69 11.34 -10.02
CA GLU A 510 -53.61 10.82 -11.04
C GLU A 510 -54.36 9.58 -10.53
N ALA A 511 -53.67 8.65 -9.87
CA ALA A 511 -54.29 7.48 -9.25
C ALA A 511 -55.23 7.81 -8.08
N LEU A 512 -55.02 8.96 -7.41
CA LEU A 512 -55.97 9.50 -6.43
C LEU A 512 -57.22 10.06 -7.09
N ARG A 513 -57.05 10.79 -8.21
CA ARG A 513 -58.16 11.35 -8.99
C ARG A 513 -58.99 10.27 -9.69
N HIS A 514 -58.37 9.16 -10.07
CA HIS A 514 -59.02 8.04 -10.72
C HIS A 514 -58.74 6.73 -9.94
N PRO A 515 -59.46 6.50 -8.83
CA PRO A 515 -59.26 5.30 -8.01
C PRO A 515 -59.68 4.06 -8.80
N GLN A 516 -58.71 3.39 -9.42
CA GLN A 516 -58.94 2.06 -9.98
C GLN A 516 -59.22 1.06 -8.85
N ALA A 517 -60.18 0.15 -9.10
CA ALA A 517 -60.56 -0.91 -8.18
C ALA A 517 -59.31 -1.66 -7.67
N VAL A 518 -59.23 -1.80 -6.35
CA VAL A 518 -58.16 -2.56 -5.69
C VAL A 518 -58.19 -3.99 -6.26
N ARG A 519 -57.09 -4.40 -6.89
CA ARG A 519 -56.95 -5.77 -7.40
C ARG A 519 -57.07 -6.76 -6.24
N GLU A 520 -57.94 -7.75 -6.40
CA GLU A 520 -58.13 -8.83 -5.43
C GLU A 520 -56.80 -9.50 -5.05
N PRO A 521 -56.60 -9.85 -3.76
CA PRO A 521 -55.45 -10.62 -3.32
C PRO A 521 -55.45 -11.99 -4.01
N GLN A 522 -54.41 -12.26 -4.80
CA GLN A 522 -54.34 -13.41 -5.70
C GLN A 522 -54.05 -14.73 -4.96
N ALA A 523 -54.67 -15.81 -5.44
CA ALA A 523 -54.41 -17.18 -5.00
C ALA A 523 -52.91 -17.56 -5.16
N PRO A 524 -52.32 -18.26 -4.18
CA PRO A 524 -50.88 -18.55 -4.14
C PRO A 524 -50.36 -19.42 -5.31
N GLU A 525 -51.25 -20.09 -6.02
CA GLU A 525 -50.96 -21.01 -7.14
C GLU A 525 -50.56 -20.32 -8.46
N TRP A 526 -50.77 -19.00 -8.61
CA TRP A 526 -50.47 -18.24 -9.83
C TRP A 526 -49.24 -17.33 -9.70
N LEU A 527 -48.12 -17.79 -10.26
CA LEU A 527 -46.82 -17.16 -10.10
C LEU A 527 -46.56 -16.06 -11.16
N SER A 528 -45.94 -14.95 -10.73
CA SER A 528 -45.38 -13.95 -11.67
C SER A 528 -44.16 -14.51 -12.41
N LEU A 529 -43.75 -13.92 -13.53
CA LEU A 529 -42.59 -14.39 -14.32
C LEU A 529 -41.31 -14.59 -13.47
N GLY A 530 -41.00 -13.66 -12.58
CA GLY A 530 -39.83 -13.77 -11.70
C GLY A 530 -39.98 -14.79 -10.58
N ALA A 531 -41.21 -15.05 -10.12
CA ALA A 531 -41.49 -16.14 -9.18
C ALA A 531 -41.43 -17.50 -9.89
N ALA A 532 -42.01 -17.61 -11.09
CA ALA A 532 -41.98 -18.80 -11.92
C ALA A 532 -40.55 -19.21 -12.32
N ALA A 533 -39.71 -18.25 -12.72
CA ALA A 533 -38.31 -18.50 -13.03
C ALA A 533 -37.54 -19.09 -11.83
N ARG A 534 -37.76 -18.54 -10.63
CA ARG A 534 -37.16 -19.07 -9.39
C ARG A 534 -37.69 -20.44 -9.02
N GLU A 535 -39.00 -20.63 -9.10
CA GLU A 535 -39.66 -21.89 -8.80
C GLU A 535 -39.16 -23.02 -9.72
N ALA A 536 -39.00 -22.74 -11.02
CA ALA A 536 -38.51 -23.70 -12.00
C ALA A 536 -36.97 -23.83 -12.03
N GLY A 537 -36.23 -22.94 -11.34
CA GLY A 537 -34.76 -22.92 -11.35
C GLY A 537 -34.13 -22.45 -12.67
N VAL A 538 -34.89 -21.75 -13.53
CA VAL A 538 -34.44 -21.34 -14.87
C VAL A 538 -34.48 -19.82 -15.04
N SER A 539 -33.94 -19.31 -16.15
CA SER A 539 -34.03 -17.89 -16.47
C SER A 539 -35.45 -17.48 -16.89
N ALA A 540 -35.80 -16.20 -16.71
CA ALA A 540 -37.06 -15.66 -17.22
C ALA A 540 -37.19 -15.83 -18.75
N THR A 541 -36.08 -15.79 -19.48
CA THR A 541 -36.02 -16.05 -20.92
C THR A 541 -36.43 -17.49 -21.26
N THR A 542 -36.04 -18.46 -20.43
CA THR A 542 -36.42 -19.87 -20.59
C THR A 542 -37.92 -20.08 -20.41
N ILE A 543 -38.53 -19.43 -19.41
CA ILE A 543 -39.98 -19.44 -19.22
C ILE A 543 -40.68 -18.83 -20.45
N GLN A 544 -40.17 -17.70 -20.94
CA GLN A 544 -40.73 -17.05 -22.12
C GLN A 544 -40.61 -17.93 -23.38
N HIS A 545 -39.53 -18.71 -23.49
CA HIS A 545 -39.38 -19.69 -24.56
C HIS A 545 -40.43 -20.81 -24.47
N TRP A 546 -40.69 -21.37 -23.28
CA TRP A 546 -41.75 -22.38 -23.10
C TRP A 546 -43.13 -21.84 -23.48
N VAL A 547 -43.41 -20.57 -23.17
CA VAL A 547 -44.66 -19.92 -23.58
C VAL A 547 -44.73 -19.74 -25.09
N ASN A 548 -43.66 -19.26 -25.72
CA ASN A 548 -43.62 -19.04 -27.16
C ASN A 548 -43.71 -20.37 -27.95
N ALA A 549 -43.22 -21.46 -27.36
CA ALA A 549 -43.34 -22.81 -27.90
C ALA A 549 -44.70 -23.48 -27.60
N GLY A 550 -45.62 -22.79 -26.91
CA GLY A 550 -46.93 -23.33 -26.53
C GLY A 550 -46.89 -24.40 -25.41
N GLU A 551 -45.73 -24.61 -24.78
CA GLU A 551 -45.51 -25.66 -23.78
C GLU A 551 -45.92 -25.24 -22.35
N LEU A 552 -46.18 -23.95 -22.14
CA LEU A 552 -46.60 -23.40 -20.86
C LEU A 552 -47.71 -22.34 -21.06
N ALA A 553 -48.90 -22.65 -20.56
CA ALA A 553 -50.02 -21.73 -20.56
C ALA A 553 -49.81 -20.57 -19.56
N TYR A 554 -50.39 -19.42 -19.85
CA TYR A 554 -50.39 -18.26 -18.97
C TYR A 554 -51.75 -17.57 -18.94
N ARG A 555 -52.03 -16.85 -17.84
CA ARG A 555 -53.16 -15.91 -17.74
C ARG A 555 -52.65 -14.47 -17.69
N GLY A 556 -53.48 -13.52 -18.17
CA GLY A 556 -53.23 -12.07 -18.07
C GLY A 556 -52.69 -11.41 -19.34
N THR A 557 -52.57 -10.09 -19.30
CA THR A 557 -52.11 -9.24 -20.42
C THR A 557 -50.58 -9.22 -20.57
N PRO A 558 -50.04 -8.76 -21.72
CA PRO A 558 -48.61 -8.55 -21.90
C PRO A 558 -48.02 -7.68 -20.78
N GLY A 559 -46.97 -8.17 -20.10
CA GLY A 559 -46.39 -7.54 -18.92
C GLY A 559 -46.99 -7.96 -17.57
N GLN A 560 -48.11 -8.69 -17.58
CA GLN A 560 -48.78 -9.22 -16.38
C GLN A 560 -49.05 -10.73 -16.47
N ARG A 561 -48.23 -11.45 -17.26
CA ARG A 561 -48.35 -12.89 -17.44
C ARG A 561 -48.15 -13.64 -16.13
N ARG A 562 -49.05 -14.57 -15.84
CA ARG A 562 -49.04 -15.45 -14.67
C ARG A 562 -49.04 -16.91 -15.09
N TYR A 563 -48.29 -17.71 -14.33
CA TYR A 563 -48.03 -19.12 -14.62
C TYR A 563 -48.54 -19.97 -13.48
N HIS A 564 -49.33 -21.00 -13.80
CA HIS A 564 -49.82 -21.94 -12.79
C HIS A 564 -48.64 -22.76 -12.24
N GLN A 565 -48.51 -22.84 -10.92
CA GLN A 565 -47.36 -23.47 -10.26
C GLN A 565 -47.17 -24.93 -10.67
N GLU A 566 -48.24 -25.73 -10.76
CA GLU A 566 -48.13 -27.15 -11.12
C GLU A 566 -47.72 -27.35 -12.58
N ALA A 567 -48.32 -26.60 -13.51
CA ALA A 567 -47.98 -26.69 -14.94
C ALA A 567 -46.52 -26.30 -15.17
N LEU A 568 -46.05 -25.27 -14.46
CA LEU A 568 -44.67 -24.84 -14.45
C LEU A 568 -43.73 -25.93 -13.89
N ARG A 569 -44.06 -26.55 -12.74
CA ARG A 569 -43.28 -27.64 -12.15
C ARG A 569 -43.21 -28.85 -13.09
N ALA A 570 -44.33 -29.23 -13.73
CA ALA A 570 -44.37 -30.31 -14.70
C ALA A 570 -43.44 -30.04 -15.90
N ARG A 571 -43.45 -28.82 -16.44
CA ARG A 571 -42.54 -28.43 -17.54
C ARG A 571 -41.08 -28.38 -17.11
N ALA A 572 -40.81 -27.90 -15.90
CA ALA A 572 -39.47 -27.84 -15.33
C ALA A 572 -38.86 -29.23 -15.14
N ARG A 573 -39.64 -30.24 -14.69
CA ARG A 573 -39.18 -31.64 -14.62
C ARG A 573 -38.65 -32.14 -15.97
N ARG A 574 -39.40 -31.90 -17.06
CA ARG A 574 -38.97 -32.29 -18.42
C ARG A 574 -37.72 -31.55 -18.89
N HIS A 575 -37.57 -30.27 -18.51
CA HIS A 575 -36.39 -29.48 -18.86
C HIS A 575 -35.13 -29.98 -18.14
N TRP A 576 -35.24 -30.26 -16.84
CA TRP A 576 -34.10 -30.71 -16.04
C TRP A 576 -33.69 -32.15 -16.29
N ALA A 577 -34.59 -32.99 -16.80
CA ALA A 577 -34.27 -34.33 -17.30
C ALA A 577 -33.36 -34.30 -18.54
N THR A 578 -33.46 -33.27 -19.38
CA THR A 578 -32.69 -33.14 -20.64
C THR A 578 -31.55 -32.11 -20.58
N CYS A 579 -31.43 -31.37 -19.46
CA CYS A 579 -30.45 -30.30 -19.32
C CYS A 579 -29.02 -30.85 -19.18
N ARG A 580 -28.14 -30.49 -20.13
CA ARG A 580 -26.73 -30.93 -20.20
C ARG A 580 -25.74 -29.99 -19.47
N PHE A 581 -26.21 -28.92 -18.84
CA PHE A 581 -25.34 -27.90 -18.24
C PHE A 581 -25.05 -28.19 -16.76
N HIS A 582 -23.84 -28.68 -16.46
CA HIS A 582 -23.39 -29.07 -15.11
C HIS A 582 -23.38 -27.94 -14.04
N ARG A 583 -23.43 -26.66 -14.44
CA ARG A 583 -23.41 -25.51 -13.50
C ARG A 583 -24.79 -24.94 -13.17
N ALA A 584 -25.87 -25.47 -13.75
CA ALA A 584 -27.21 -24.99 -13.50
C ALA A 584 -27.77 -25.64 -12.21
N ARG A 585 -28.27 -24.83 -11.27
CA ARG A 585 -28.76 -25.31 -9.97
C ARG A 585 -30.21 -25.80 -10.09
N ARG A 586 -30.44 -27.08 -9.80
CA ARG A 586 -31.78 -27.67 -9.76
C ARG A 586 -32.58 -27.12 -8.56
N PRO A 587 -33.90 -26.94 -8.69
CA PRO A 587 -34.76 -26.59 -7.56
C PRO A 587 -34.81 -27.70 -6.51
N ALA A 588 -34.85 -27.35 -5.21
CA ALA A 588 -34.86 -28.33 -4.12
C ALA A 588 -36.05 -29.29 -4.14
N TRP A 589 -37.23 -28.85 -4.61
CA TRP A 589 -38.42 -29.71 -4.72
C TRP A 589 -38.29 -30.80 -5.80
N LEU A 590 -37.28 -30.71 -6.67
CA LEU A 590 -36.95 -31.73 -7.68
C LEU A 590 -35.99 -32.80 -7.12
N GLU A 591 -35.25 -32.50 -6.05
CA GLU A 591 -34.30 -33.43 -5.40
C GLU A 591 -35.03 -34.45 -4.51
N CYS A 592 -36.08 -34.03 -3.78
CA CYS A 592 -36.88 -34.94 -2.94
C CYS A 592 -37.72 -35.99 -3.72
N ALA A 593 -37.77 -35.94 -5.05
CA ALA A 593 -38.56 -36.86 -5.86
C ALA A 593 -37.78 -38.10 -6.34
N GLN A 594 -36.50 -38.26 -5.95
CA GLN A 594 -35.60 -39.32 -6.46
C GLN A 594 -35.12 -40.35 -5.42
N ASP A 595 -35.68 -40.41 -4.21
CA ASP A 595 -35.42 -41.52 -3.28
C ASP A 595 -36.54 -42.59 -3.37
N PRO A 596 -36.40 -43.65 -4.17
CA PRO A 596 -37.04 -44.92 -3.88
C PRO A 596 -36.19 -45.67 -2.85
N SER A 597 -36.82 -46.02 -1.73
CA SER A 597 -36.32 -46.90 -0.69
C SER A 597 -35.69 -48.19 -1.27
N PRO A 598 -34.59 -48.71 -0.71
CA PRO A 598 -34.16 -50.07 -1.01
C PRO A 598 -35.03 -51.04 -0.20
N THR A 599 -35.89 -51.81 -0.87
CA THR A 599 -36.48 -53.02 -0.28
C THR A 599 -35.40 -54.09 -0.06
N PRO A 600 -35.54 -54.94 0.98
CA PRO A 600 -34.50 -55.83 1.50
C PRO A 600 -34.05 -56.92 0.54
#